data_AF-A0A6B3HXM1-F1
#
_entry.id   AF-A0A6B3HXM1-F1
#
_cell.length_a   1.000
_cell.length_b   1.000
_cell.length_c   1.000
_cell.angle_alpha   90.00
_cell.angle_beta   90.00
_cell.angle_gamma   90.00
#
_symmetry.space_group_name_H-M   'P 1'
#
loop_
_entity.id
_entity.type
_entity.pdbx_description
1 polymer ?
#
loop_
_entity_poly.entity_id
_entity_poly.type
_entity_poly.pdbx_seq_one_letter_code
_entity_poly.pdbx_strand_id
1 'polypeptide(L)' 'PSVSAQPEHDGDVRRSAEWLSAKLKETGFPVTEIWETPGAPAVFAEWPSEDRGAPTVLVYGHHDVQPA' A
#
# COMPACT_ATOMS: atom_id res chain seq x y z
N PRO A 1 13.08 -7.32 6.96
CA PRO A 1 12.28 -6.12 7.35
C PRO A 1 12.14 -5.22 6.10
N SER A 2 11.10 -4.38 5.99
CA SER A 2 10.86 -3.57 4.78
C SER A 2 11.82 -2.37 4.66
N VAL A 3 13.12 -2.62 4.60
CA VAL A 3 14.15 -1.57 4.50
C VAL A 3 14.43 -1.26 3.03
N SER A 4 13.84 -0.18 2.51
CA SER A 4 13.91 0.17 1.08
C SER A 4 15.29 0.64 0.60
N ALA A 5 16.14 1.10 1.51
CA ALA A 5 17.49 1.57 1.19
C ALA A 5 18.50 0.44 0.92
N GLN A 6 18.11 -0.82 1.14
CA GLN A 6 18.97 -2.01 1.07
C GLN A 6 18.39 -3.03 0.07
N PRO A 7 18.98 -3.22 -1.12
CA PRO A 7 18.43 -4.10 -2.17
C PRO A 7 18.20 -5.56 -1.73
N GLU A 8 18.97 -6.07 -0.76
CA GLU A 8 18.75 -7.39 -0.17
C GLU A 8 17.37 -7.54 0.51
N HIS A 9 16.71 -6.42 0.83
CA HIS A 9 15.38 -6.35 1.42
C HIS A 9 14.27 -6.08 0.40
N ASP A 10 14.53 -6.05 -0.91
CA ASP A 10 13.48 -5.85 -1.95
C ASP A 10 12.32 -6.86 -1.80
N GLY A 11 12.65 -8.11 -1.46
CA GLY A 11 11.65 -9.14 -1.18
C GLY A 11 10.84 -8.89 0.09
N ASP A 12 11.42 -8.25 1.11
CA ASP A 12 10.69 -7.82 2.31
C ASP A 12 9.75 -6.65 2.01
N VAL A 13 10.19 -5.69 1.19
CA VAL A 13 9.35 -4.55 0.77
C VAL A 13 8.13 -5.05 -0.01
N ARG A 14 8.31 -6.02 -0.91
CA ARG A 14 7.20 -6.71 -1.59
C ARG A 14 6.26 -7.40 -0.61
N ARG A 15 6.79 -8.20 0.32
CA ARG A 15 5.97 -8.85 1.35
C ARG A 15 5.18 -7.85 2.20
N SER A 16 5.75 -6.68 2.46
CA SER A 16 5.05 -5.59 3.16
C SER A 16 3.87 -5.03 2.34
N ALA A 17 4.05 -4.82 1.03
CA ALA A 17 2.97 -4.39 0.14
C ALA A 17 1.85 -5.44 0.05
N GLU A 18 2.22 -6.72 -0.09
CA GLU A 18 1.27 -7.85 -0.10
C GLU A 18 0.49 -7.95 1.20
N TRP A 19 1.16 -7.81 2.35
CA TRP A 19 0.52 -7.81 3.65
C TRP A 19 -0.47 -6.65 3.81
N LEU A 20 -0.06 -5.43 3.43
CA LEU A 20 -0.92 -4.24 3.53
C LEU A 20 -2.15 -4.37 2.61
N SER A 21 -1.96 -4.82 1.38
CA SER A 21 -3.04 -5.10 0.43
C SER A 21 -4.02 -6.15 0.99
N ALA A 22 -3.51 -7.26 1.53
CA ALA A 22 -4.34 -8.27 2.17
C ALA A 22 -5.13 -7.72 3.36
N LYS A 23 -4.51 -6.86 4.18
CA LYS A 23 -5.17 -6.24 5.34
C LYS A 23 -6.25 -5.25 4.98
N LEU A 24 -6.03 -4.42 3.95
CA LEU A 24 -7.05 -3.50 3.44
C LEU A 24 -8.25 -4.29 2.87
N LYS A 25 -7.99 -5.38 2.15
CA LYS A 25 -9.03 -6.28 1.66
C LYS A 25 -9.80 -6.95 2.81
N GLU A 26 -9.12 -7.45 3.84
CA GLU A 26 -9.74 -8.03 5.05
C GLU A 26 -10.59 -6.99 5.79
N THR A 27 -10.17 -5.72 5.79
CA THR A 27 -10.91 -4.59 6.38
C THR A 27 -12.20 -4.27 5.62
N GLY A 28 -12.32 -4.72 4.36
CA GLY A 28 -13.52 -4.55 3.55
C GLY A 28 -13.42 -3.48 2.47
N PHE A 29 -12.21 -2.99 2.14
CA PHE A 29 -12.05 -2.10 1.00
C PHE A 29 -12.53 -2.81 -0.28
N PRO A 30 -13.45 -2.21 -1.06
CA PRO A 30 -14.01 -2.84 -2.26
C PRO A 30 -12.96 -3.01 -3.37
N VAL A 31 -11.98 -2.10 -3.43
CA VAL A 31 -10.85 -2.14 -4.36
C VAL A 31 -9.56 -2.12 -3.56
N THR A 32 -8.66 -3.04 -3.88
CA THR A 32 -7.30 -3.05 -3.34
C THR A 32 -6.35 -3.63 -4.38
N GLU A 33 -5.27 -2.92 -4.66
CA GLU A 33 -4.34 -3.22 -5.74
C GLU A 33 -2.90 -3.01 -5.28
N ILE A 34 -1.98 -3.77 -5.85
CA ILE A 34 -0.54 -3.51 -5.77
C ILE A 34 -0.12 -2.98 -7.13
N TRP A 35 0.42 -1.77 -7.14
CA TRP A 35 0.90 -1.10 -8.34
C TRP A 35 2.41 -1.26 -8.45
N GLU A 36 2.85 -1.83 -9.57
CA GLU A 36 4.26 -1.86 -9.93
C GLU A 36 4.72 -0.45 -10.30
N THR A 37 5.84 -0.02 -9.72
CA THR A 37 6.45 1.27 -10.02
C THR A 37 7.90 1.05 -10.47
N PRO A 38 8.61 2.06 -11.01
CA PRO A 38 10.04 1.94 -11.25
C PRO A 38 10.88 1.66 -9.98
N GLY A 39 10.31 1.88 -8.79
CA GLY A 39 10.93 1.56 -7.50
C GLY A 39 10.12 0.54 -6.71
N ALA A 40 9.96 0.79 -5.41
CA ALA A 40 9.14 -0.07 -4.55
C ALA A 40 7.66 -0.11 -5.01
N PRO A 41 6.97 -1.25 -4.87
CA PRO A 41 5.53 -1.30 -5.16
C PRO A 41 4.75 -0.33 -4.27
N ALA A 42 3.69 0.25 -4.82
CA ALA A 42 2.73 1.03 -4.07
C ALA A 42 1.46 0.19 -3.82
N VAL A 43 0.78 0.43 -2.70
CA VAL A 43 -0.53 -0.15 -2.44
C VAL A 43 -1.61 0.92 -2.61
N PHE A 44 -2.57 0.63 -3.48
CA PHE A 44 -3.76 1.46 -3.67
C PHE A 44 -4.98 0.74 -3.08
N ALA A 45 -5.81 1.49 -2.38
CA ALA A 45 -7.14 1.05 -2.00
C ALA A 45 -8.09 2.23 -1.98
N GLU A 46 -9.34 1.99 -2.35
CA GLU A 46 -10.38 3.01 -2.29
C GLU A 46 -11.67 2.45 -1.72
N TRP A 47 -12.41 3.34 -1.07
CA TRP A 47 -13.77 3.09 -0.63
C TRP A 47 -14.64 4.26 -1.10
N PRO A 48 -15.24 4.16 -2.30
CA PRO A 48 -16.09 5.22 -2.82
C PRO A 48 -17.32 5.42 -1.94
N SER A 49 -17.68 6.69 -1.69
CA SER A 49 -18.95 7.04 -1.07
C SER A 49 -20.11 6.73 -2.02
N GLU A 50 -21.26 6.33 -1.47
CA GLU A 50 -22.51 6.23 -2.24
C GLU A 50 -23.04 7.61 -2.67
N ASP A 51 -22.69 8.67 -1.91
CA ASP A 51 -23.00 10.05 -2.27
C ASP A 51 -21.98 10.60 -3.27
N ARG A 52 -22.44 10.86 -4.50
CA ARG A 52 -21.63 11.44 -5.59
C ARG A 52 -21.19 12.88 -5.34
N GLY A 53 -21.81 13.59 -4.40
CA GLY A 53 -21.43 14.94 -3.99
C GLY A 53 -20.38 14.99 -2.88
N ALA A 54 -20.07 13.84 -2.25
CA ALA A 54 -19.09 13.79 -1.18
C ALA A 54 -17.67 14.09 -1.71
N PRO A 55 -16.83 14.83 -0.96
CA PRO A 55 -15.45 15.05 -1.35
C PRO A 55 -14.62 13.76 -1.23
N THR A 56 -13.66 13.59 -2.14
CA THR A 56 -12.67 12.51 -2.05
C THR A 56 -11.50 12.94 -1.18
N VAL A 57 -11.14 12.11 -0.21
CA VAL A 57 -9.95 12.30 0.63
C VAL A 57 -8.88 11.29 0.23
N LEU A 58 -7.67 11.78 -0.06
CA LEU A 58 -6.49 10.93 -0.28
C LEU A 58 -5.68 10.87 1.02
N VAL A 59 -5.44 9.66 1.52
CA VAL A 59 -4.51 9.40 2.62
C VAL A 59 -3.25 8.78 2.03
N TYR A 60 -2.12 9.45 2.23
CA TYR A 60 -0.80 8.99 1.79
C TYR A 60 0.04 8.55 2.98
N GLY A 61 0.77 7.45 2.82
CA GLY A 61 1.73 6.93 3.79
C GLY A 61 2.77 6.04 3.10
N HIS A 62 3.71 5.54 3.88
CA HIS A 62 4.75 4.62 3.42
C HIS A 62 4.79 3.38 4.32
N HIS A 63 5.23 2.24 3.79
CA HIS A 63 5.26 0.95 4.49
C HIS A 63 6.68 0.33 4.52
N ASP A 64 7.67 1.09 4.08
CA ASP A 64 9.08 0.84 4.31
C ASP A 64 9.56 1.54 5.59
N VAL A 65 10.70 1.09 6.09
CA VAL A 65 11.33 1.59 7.32
C VAL A 65 12.81 1.86 7.09
N GLN A 66 13.40 2.65 8.00
CA GLN A 66 14.84 2.85 8.03
C GLN A 66 15.56 1.60 8.57
N PRO A 67 16.84 1.38 8.22
CA PRO A 67 17.69 0.41 8.90
C PRO A 67 17.70 0.65 10.42
N ALA A 68 17.85 -0.42 11.19
CA ALA A 68 17.94 -0.39 12.66
C ALA A 68 19.25 -0.99 13.15
#